data_AF-A0A7V4XBL3-F1
#
_entry.id   AF-A0A7V4XBL3-F1
#
_cell.length_a   1.000
_cell.length_b   1.000
_cell.length_c   1.000
_cell.angle_alpha   90.00
_cell.angle_beta   90.00
_cell.angle_gamma   90.00
#
_symmetry.space_group_name_H-M   'P 1'
#
loop_
_entity.id
_entity.type
_entity.pdbx_description
1 polymer ?
#
loop_
_entity_poly.entity_id
_entity_poly.type
_entity_poly.pdbx_seq_one_letter_code
_entity_poly.pdbx_strand_id
1 'polypeptide(L)'
;MAITLQKRRFHRTNKELRATVTYASDNWYADVEPWSSALPTIGCSYSTTYPDLICVDINVDDENVHGALVTCEFSNLGFYGEDFWSVSHDYSCEVLDTTKGMIWEDTGTSVEIPVSTIMPIDEITISGKVSTAPSSAIKSAEGKLNNATFLGYPAEQVMFEGAHTDCDIDENGNITNYIVEYKFLARQRSHNEALREAKIKLVDGMPQYYQCTDPDKPNYTTDATQDSQPVYVSGLAGQSKWTKPKDPTTNKYRYETCDLQTALGLPAGLE
;
A
#
# COMPACT_ATOMS: atom_id res chain seq x y z
N MET A 1 31.23 -16.95 40.17
CA MET A 1 30.43 -17.29 38.99
C MET A 1 31.29 -17.13 37.74
N ALA A 2 31.45 -18.19 36.94
CA ALA A 2 32.17 -18.10 35.67
C ALA A 2 31.14 -17.92 34.55
N ILE A 3 31.32 -16.89 33.71
CA ILE A 3 30.47 -16.66 32.53
C ILE A 3 31.30 -16.99 31.30
N THR A 4 30.79 -17.92 30.50
CA THR A 4 31.41 -18.30 29.25
C THR A 4 30.48 -17.95 28.09
N LEU A 5 30.98 -17.15 27.16
CA LEU A 5 30.29 -16.94 25.88
C LEU A 5 30.20 -18.27 25.13
N GLN A 6 28.98 -18.75 24.92
CA GLN A 6 28.74 -20.01 24.20
C GLN A 6 28.55 -19.78 22.71
N LYS A 7 27.80 -18.73 22.36
CA LYS A 7 27.35 -18.56 20.97
C LYS A 7 27.05 -17.13 20.62
N ARG A 8 27.36 -16.78 19.36
CA ARG A 8 26.91 -15.54 18.71
C ARG A 8 26.25 -15.91 17.40
N ARG A 9 25.06 -15.37 17.16
CA ARG A 9 24.40 -15.44 15.86
C ARG A 9 24.04 -14.04 15.43
N PHE A 10 24.48 -13.67 14.23
CA PHE A 10 24.02 -12.45 13.59
C PHE A 10 22.98 -12.82 12.54
N HIS A 11 21.87 -12.10 12.55
CA HIS A 11 20.87 -12.18 11.52
C HIS A 11 20.74 -10.79 10.91
N ARG A 12 21.09 -10.69 9.63
CA ARG A 12 20.99 -9.45 8.86
C ARG A 12 19.91 -9.63 7.82
N THR A 13 18.89 -8.80 7.89
CA THR A 13 17.95 -8.56 6.79
C THR A 13 18.28 -7.22 6.15
N ASN A 14 17.55 -6.85 5.09
CA ASN A 14 17.63 -5.51 4.53
C ASN A 14 17.11 -4.43 5.51
N LYS A 15 16.33 -4.83 6.53
CA LYS A 15 15.61 -3.94 7.45
C LYS A 15 16.22 -3.92 8.85
N GLU A 16 17.03 -4.91 9.20
CA GLU A 16 17.45 -5.13 10.58
C GLU A 16 18.77 -5.88 10.68
N LEU A 17 19.55 -5.55 11.71
CA LEU A 17 20.64 -6.37 12.20
C LEU A 17 20.30 -6.81 13.63
N ARG A 18 19.97 -8.09 13.79
CA ARG A 18 19.85 -8.74 15.10
C ARG A 18 21.13 -9.47 15.44
N ALA A 19 21.51 -9.43 16.72
CA ALA A 19 22.47 -10.37 17.27
C ALA A 19 21.84 -11.10 18.45
N THR A 20 21.87 -12.42 18.41
CA THR A 20 21.54 -13.26 19.57
C THR A 20 22.85 -13.75 20.17
N VAL A 21 23.02 -13.50 21.47
CA VAL A 21 24.21 -13.91 22.22
C VAL A 21 23.79 -14.82 23.34
N THR A 22 24.40 -15.99 23.40
CA THR A 22 24.15 -16.95 24.47
C THR A 22 25.37 -17.07 25.35
N TYR A 23 25.17 -16.89 26.64
CA TYR A 23 26.14 -17.09 27.70
C TYR A 23 25.74 -18.30 28.52
N ALA A 24 26.72 -19.10 28.94
CA ALA A 24 26.54 -20.08 30.01
C ALA A 24 27.13 -19.49 31.29
N SER A 25 26.35 -19.58 32.37
CA SER A 25 26.80 -19.26 33.71
C SER A 25 26.88 -20.54 34.53
N ASP A 26 28.07 -20.86 35.03
CA ASP A 26 28.26 -21.98 35.94
C ASP A 26 27.79 -21.59 37.35
N ASN A 27 27.02 -22.47 38.02
CA ASN A 27 26.44 -22.25 39.35
C ASN A 27 25.53 -21.01 39.46
N TRP A 28 24.62 -20.80 38.49
CA TRP A 28 23.59 -19.77 38.61
C TRP A 28 22.39 -20.29 39.42
N TYR A 29 21.99 -19.55 40.44
CA TYR A 29 20.75 -19.77 41.18
C TYR A 29 19.92 -18.50 41.13
N ALA A 30 18.92 -18.46 40.23
CA ALA A 30 18.15 -17.25 39.91
C ALA A 30 17.45 -16.61 41.12
N ASP A 31 17.14 -17.39 42.15
CA ASP A 31 16.46 -16.93 43.37
C ASP A 31 17.42 -16.38 44.45
N VAL A 32 18.75 -16.47 44.25
CA VAL A 32 19.74 -16.24 45.32
C VAL A 32 20.91 -15.34 44.89
N GLU A 33 21.31 -15.34 43.61
CA GLU A 33 22.49 -14.59 43.15
C GLU A 33 22.12 -13.30 42.37
N PRO A 34 22.81 -12.17 42.63
CA PRO A 34 22.59 -10.94 41.91
C PRO A 34 23.04 -11.05 40.44
N TRP A 35 22.35 -10.32 39.56
CA TRP A 35 22.71 -10.23 38.14
C TRP A 35 24.18 -9.87 37.96
N SER A 36 24.96 -10.74 37.32
CA SER A 36 26.38 -10.49 37.15
C SER A 36 26.64 -9.30 36.23
N SER A 37 27.52 -8.39 36.65
CA SER A 37 27.94 -7.23 35.85
C SER A 37 28.68 -7.57 34.57
N ALA A 38 29.06 -8.84 34.38
CA ALA A 38 29.69 -9.33 33.15
C ALA A 38 28.66 -9.80 32.10
N LEU A 39 27.38 -9.89 32.45
CA LEU A 39 26.30 -10.11 31.48
C LEU A 39 25.81 -8.77 30.94
N PRO A 40 25.37 -8.73 29.67
CA PRO A 40 24.67 -7.57 29.12
C PRO A 40 23.47 -7.19 29.99
N THR A 41 23.15 -5.90 30.01
CA THR A 41 21.89 -5.38 30.55
C THR A 41 21.06 -4.81 29.42
N ILE A 42 19.74 -4.81 29.58
CA ILE A 42 18.86 -4.11 28.63
C ILE A 42 19.34 -2.66 28.48
N GLY A 43 19.40 -2.17 27.24
CA GLY A 43 19.90 -0.83 26.92
C GLY A 43 21.41 -0.73 26.67
N CYS A 44 22.21 -1.76 26.98
CA CYS A 44 23.64 -1.72 26.68
C CYS A 44 23.94 -2.01 25.20
N SER A 45 24.97 -1.35 24.66
CA SER A 45 25.45 -1.60 23.30
C SER A 45 26.10 -2.97 23.20
N TYR A 46 25.86 -3.67 22.09
CA TYR A 46 26.47 -4.97 21.79
C TYR A 46 27.99 -4.92 21.81
N SER A 47 28.58 -3.90 21.18
CA SER A 47 30.03 -3.70 21.15
C SER A 47 30.39 -2.29 20.70
N THR A 48 31.64 -1.87 20.90
CA THR A 48 32.18 -0.62 20.34
C THR A 48 32.15 -0.57 18.80
N THR A 49 32.08 -1.72 18.13
CA THR A 49 32.01 -1.83 16.66
C THR A 49 30.57 -1.74 16.13
N TYR A 50 29.59 -2.10 16.96
CA TYR A 50 28.16 -2.04 16.65
C TYR A 50 27.45 -1.34 17.81
N PRO A 51 27.69 -0.02 17.99
CA PRO A 51 27.13 0.73 19.11
C PRO A 51 25.60 0.80 19.05
N ASP A 52 25.03 0.71 17.84
CA ASP A 52 23.59 0.85 17.59
C ASP A 52 22.79 -0.47 17.75
N LEU A 53 23.47 -1.59 17.97
CA LEU A 53 22.79 -2.83 18.40
C LEU A 53 22.66 -2.77 19.92
N ILE A 54 21.44 -2.55 20.39
CA ILE A 54 21.16 -2.43 21.82
C ILE A 54 20.53 -3.73 22.31
N CYS A 55 20.89 -4.16 23.52
CA CYS A 55 20.24 -5.30 24.17
C CYS A 55 18.78 -4.94 24.46
N VAL A 56 17.84 -5.63 23.80
CA VAL A 56 16.40 -5.38 23.90
C VAL A 56 15.67 -6.39 24.76
N ASP A 57 16.20 -7.62 24.82
CA ASP A 57 15.61 -8.70 25.60
C ASP A 57 16.69 -9.57 26.22
N ILE A 58 16.38 -10.13 27.39
CA ILE A 58 17.23 -11.11 28.05
C ILE A 58 16.34 -12.22 28.62
N ASN A 59 16.52 -13.41 28.07
CA ASN A 59 15.88 -14.61 28.54
C ASN A 59 16.88 -15.48 29.31
N VAL A 60 16.47 -15.98 30.47
CA VAL A 60 17.26 -16.88 31.31
C VAL A 60 16.56 -18.23 31.37
N ASP A 61 17.28 -19.26 30.96
CA ASP A 61 16.83 -20.64 31.01
C ASP A 61 17.62 -21.40 32.08
N ASP A 62 16.92 -21.76 33.16
CA ASP A 62 17.45 -22.44 34.35
C ASP A 62 17.35 -23.98 34.25
N GLU A 63 17.09 -24.56 33.07
CA GLU A 63 16.91 -26.02 32.92
C GLU A 63 18.18 -26.87 33.19
N ASN A 64 19.34 -26.25 33.41
CA ASN A 64 20.57 -26.99 33.74
C ASN A 64 20.77 -27.08 35.26
N VAL A 65 20.80 -28.32 35.76
CA VAL A 65 20.93 -28.69 37.20
C VAL A 65 22.12 -28.02 37.93
N HIS A 66 23.07 -27.41 37.22
CA HIS A 66 24.23 -26.68 37.78
C HIS A 66 24.59 -25.36 37.06
N GLY A 67 23.67 -24.72 36.33
CA GLY A 67 23.95 -23.45 35.66
C GLY A 67 22.76 -22.88 34.88
N ALA A 68 22.90 -21.66 34.36
CA ALA A 68 21.88 -21.01 33.55
C ALA A 68 22.39 -20.69 32.15
N LEU A 69 21.50 -20.79 31.17
CA LEU A 69 21.72 -20.26 29.83
C LEU A 69 21.06 -18.89 29.72
N VAL A 70 21.87 -17.86 29.57
CA VAL A 70 21.39 -16.48 29.39
C VAL A 70 21.45 -16.15 27.91
N THR A 71 20.30 -15.95 27.29
CA THR A 71 20.17 -15.52 25.91
C THR A 71 19.80 -14.05 25.87
N CYS A 72 20.72 -13.22 25.38
CA CYS A 72 20.49 -11.80 25.17
C CYS A 72 20.19 -11.55 23.69
N GLU A 73 19.09 -10.89 23.41
CA GLU A 73 18.78 -10.38 22.07
C GLU A 73 19.22 -8.92 21.97
N PHE A 74 20.00 -8.64 20.94
CA PHE A 74 20.40 -7.31 20.54
C PHE A 74 19.73 -6.98 19.22
N SER A 75 19.10 -5.83 19.16
CA SER A 75 18.44 -5.36 17.95
C SER A 75 18.77 -3.89 17.74
N ASN A 76 18.79 -3.50 16.48
CA ASN A 76 18.75 -2.11 16.06
C ASN A 76 17.32 -1.64 15.74
N LEU A 77 16.29 -2.49 15.90
CA LEU A 77 14.89 -2.04 15.94
C LEU A 77 14.72 -1.11 17.13
N GLY A 78 14.32 0.13 16.84
CA GLY A 78 14.17 1.19 17.83
C GLY A 78 15.34 2.18 17.90
N PHE A 79 16.46 1.94 17.19
CA PHE A 79 17.67 2.79 17.25
C PHE A 79 18.21 3.27 15.89
N TYR A 80 17.38 3.34 14.85
CA TYR A 80 17.67 4.34 13.81
C TYR A 80 17.28 5.72 14.38
N GLY A 81 18.30 6.42 14.85
CA GLY A 81 18.32 7.87 15.00
C GLY A 81 18.33 8.61 13.66
N GLU A 82 18.03 7.93 12.54
CA GLU A 82 17.93 8.50 11.20
C GLU A 82 16.55 8.23 10.61
N ASP A 83 16.05 9.20 9.86
CA ASP A 83 14.80 9.12 9.11
C ASP A 83 14.87 7.92 8.15
N PHE A 84 14.10 6.87 8.43
CA PHE A 84 13.97 5.73 7.53
C PHE A 84 12.63 5.78 6.80
N TRP A 85 12.67 5.41 5.54
CA TRP A 85 11.51 5.14 4.71
C TRP A 85 11.69 3.77 4.07
N SER A 86 10.60 3.01 3.99
CA SER A 86 10.59 1.70 3.35
C SER A 86 9.35 1.55 2.50
N VAL A 87 9.49 0.87 1.37
CA VAL A 87 8.40 0.57 0.44
C VAL A 87 8.27 -0.94 0.33
N SER A 88 7.05 -1.45 0.39
CA SER A 88 6.70 -2.85 0.20
C SER A 88 5.61 -2.96 -0.85
N HIS A 89 5.69 -4.00 -1.68
CA HIS A 89 4.73 -4.31 -2.73
C HIS A 89 4.16 -5.69 -2.48
N ASP A 90 2.83 -5.81 -2.55
CA ASP A 90 2.12 -7.08 -2.59
C ASP A 90 1.22 -7.11 -3.82
N TYR A 91 1.21 -8.23 -4.55
CA TYR A 91 0.51 -8.31 -5.83
C TYR A 91 -0.70 -9.22 -5.70
N SER A 92 -1.86 -8.70 -6.03
CA SER A 92 -3.14 -9.38 -5.87
C SER A 92 -4.07 -9.07 -7.03
N CYS A 93 -5.35 -9.42 -6.89
CA CYS A 93 -6.41 -9.04 -7.80
C CYS A 93 -7.58 -8.48 -7.00
N GLU A 94 -8.23 -7.46 -7.53
CA GLU A 94 -9.48 -6.97 -6.98
C GLU A 94 -10.63 -7.13 -7.98
N VAL A 95 -11.85 -7.07 -7.45
CA VAL A 95 -13.05 -6.97 -8.25
C VAL A 95 -13.53 -5.53 -8.20
N LEU A 96 -13.55 -4.87 -9.36
CA LEU A 96 -13.93 -3.47 -9.47
C LEU A 96 -15.42 -3.26 -9.14
N ASP A 97 -15.70 -2.29 -8.27
CA ASP A 97 -17.02 -2.03 -7.70
C ASP A 97 -17.99 -1.30 -8.67
N THR A 98 -19.29 -1.38 -8.39
CA THR A 98 -20.40 -1.10 -9.31
C THR A 98 -20.43 0.35 -9.83
N THR A 99 -20.53 0.52 -11.14
CA THR A 99 -20.67 1.83 -11.83
C THR A 99 -22.12 2.21 -12.13
N LYS A 100 -23.09 1.42 -11.64
CA LYS A 100 -24.52 1.60 -11.91
C LYS A 100 -25.00 2.97 -11.46
N GLY A 101 -25.77 3.65 -12.31
CA GLY A 101 -26.31 5.00 -12.03
C GLY A 101 -25.41 6.16 -12.47
N MET A 102 -24.17 5.88 -12.88
CA MET A 102 -23.29 6.86 -13.52
C MET A 102 -23.61 7.00 -15.02
N ILE A 103 -23.03 7.97 -15.70
CA ILE A 103 -23.05 8.12 -17.16
C ILE A 103 -21.64 7.95 -17.72
N TRP A 104 -21.51 7.28 -18.86
CA TRP A 104 -20.23 7.19 -19.56
C TRP A 104 -19.81 8.56 -20.07
N GLU A 105 -18.59 9.01 -19.76
CA GLU A 105 -18.11 10.33 -20.16
C GLU A 105 -18.15 10.55 -21.68
N ASP A 106 -17.78 9.53 -22.45
CA ASP A 106 -17.62 9.62 -23.89
C ASP A 106 -18.93 9.66 -24.68
N THR A 107 -20.06 9.27 -24.08
CA THR A 107 -21.38 9.31 -24.75
C THR A 107 -22.50 9.96 -23.96
N GLY A 108 -22.33 10.16 -22.66
CA GLY A 108 -23.40 10.57 -21.76
C GLY A 108 -24.49 9.51 -21.55
N THR A 109 -24.32 8.27 -22.00
CA THR A 109 -25.33 7.21 -21.79
C THR A 109 -25.18 6.61 -20.40
N SER A 110 -26.30 6.31 -19.75
CA SER A 110 -26.33 5.71 -18.41
C SER A 110 -25.70 4.32 -18.35
N VAL A 111 -25.05 4.05 -17.22
CA VAL A 111 -24.60 2.73 -16.82
C VAL A 111 -25.76 2.01 -16.13
N GLU A 112 -26.34 1.03 -16.81
CA GLU A 112 -27.58 0.35 -16.39
C GLU A 112 -27.33 -0.86 -15.48
N ILE A 113 -26.18 -1.51 -15.65
CA ILE A 113 -25.80 -2.73 -14.92
C ILE A 113 -24.46 -2.52 -14.19
N PRO A 114 -24.25 -3.17 -13.04
CA PRO A 114 -22.93 -3.30 -12.44
C PRO A 114 -21.93 -3.89 -13.44
N VAL A 115 -20.80 -3.21 -13.64
CA VAL A 115 -19.66 -3.78 -14.36
C VAL A 115 -18.75 -4.42 -13.32
N SER A 116 -18.63 -5.75 -13.37
CA SER A 116 -17.63 -6.46 -12.56
C SER A 116 -16.43 -6.74 -13.45
N THR A 117 -15.25 -6.29 -13.03
CA THR A 117 -14.00 -6.56 -13.74
C THR A 117 -12.95 -6.95 -12.73
N ILE A 118 -12.30 -8.08 -12.97
CA ILE A 118 -11.15 -8.49 -12.18
C ILE A 118 -9.94 -7.72 -12.71
N MET A 119 -9.22 -7.02 -11.84
CA MET A 119 -8.02 -6.28 -12.20
C MET A 119 -6.83 -6.70 -11.34
N PRO A 120 -5.64 -6.88 -11.95
CA PRO A 120 -4.42 -7.02 -11.18
C PRO A 120 -4.12 -5.72 -10.45
N ILE A 121 -3.72 -5.86 -9.18
CA ILE A 121 -3.38 -4.77 -8.29
C ILE A 121 -1.99 -4.95 -7.70
N ASP A 122 -1.39 -3.83 -7.34
CA ASP A 122 -0.21 -3.75 -6.48
C ASP A 122 -0.60 -2.97 -5.22
N GLU A 123 -0.64 -3.66 -4.10
CA GLU A 123 -0.86 -3.12 -2.76
C GLU A 123 0.48 -2.62 -2.23
N ILE A 124 0.64 -1.29 -2.21
CA ILE A 124 1.89 -0.65 -1.84
C ILE A 124 1.77 -0.14 -0.41
N THR A 125 2.70 -0.55 0.45
CA THR A 125 2.83 -0.01 1.80
C THR A 125 4.11 0.80 1.92
N ILE A 126 3.99 2.08 2.30
CA ILE A 126 5.11 2.95 2.62
C ILE A 126 5.15 3.16 4.13
N SER A 127 6.21 2.69 4.78
CA SER A 127 6.39 2.87 6.23
C SER A 127 7.57 3.80 6.50
N GLY A 128 7.40 4.76 7.41
CA GLY A 128 8.46 5.68 7.79
C GLY A 128 8.25 6.33 9.15
N LYS A 129 9.34 6.93 9.67
CA LYS A 129 9.35 7.68 10.92
C LYS A 129 9.03 9.14 10.65
N VAL A 130 8.14 9.73 11.44
CA VAL A 130 7.80 11.17 11.37
C VAL A 130 7.77 11.80 12.75
N SER A 131 8.03 13.11 12.80
CA SER A 131 8.05 13.89 14.04
C SER A 131 6.65 14.24 14.56
N THR A 132 5.63 14.21 13.72
CA THR A 132 4.24 14.56 14.07
C THR A 132 3.25 13.68 13.33
N ALA A 133 2.16 13.28 13.99
CA ALA A 133 1.06 12.55 13.36
C ALA A 133 0.45 13.33 12.18
N PRO A 134 0.47 12.79 10.94
CA PRO A 134 0.03 13.51 9.74
C PRO A 134 -1.50 13.42 9.53
N SER A 135 -2.29 13.55 10.59
CA SER A 135 -3.74 13.23 10.56
C SER A 135 -4.55 14.09 9.58
N SER A 136 -4.22 15.37 9.43
CA SER A 136 -4.89 16.26 8.46
C SER A 136 -4.52 15.92 7.02
N ALA A 137 -3.25 15.61 6.77
CA ALA A 137 -2.75 15.16 5.48
C ALA A 137 -3.44 13.87 5.04
N ILE A 138 -3.45 12.86 5.92
CA ILE A 138 -4.15 11.57 5.70
C ILE A 138 -5.62 11.81 5.33
N LYS A 139 -6.38 12.53 6.15
CA LYS A 139 -7.81 12.81 5.89
C LYS A 139 -8.05 13.55 4.58
N SER A 140 -7.11 14.40 4.17
CA SER A 140 -7.26 15.18 2.93
C SER A 140 -6.96 14.37 1.67
N ALA A 141 -6.19 13.29 1.79
CA ALA A 141 -5.77 12.43 0.70
C ALA A 141 -6.58 11.12 0.63
N GLU A 142 -7.22 10.71 1.73
CA GLU A 142 -7.97 9.44 1.84
C GLU A 142 -9.00 9.28 0.71
N GLY A 143 -8.92 8.16 -0.01
CA GLY A 143 -9.79 7.84 -1.14
C GLY A 143 -9.51 8.65 -2.41
N LYS A 144 -8.42 9.43 -2.47
CA LYS A 144 -8.02 10.17 -3.67
C LYS A 144 -6.96 9.44 -4.47
N LEU A 145 -6.90 9.79 -5.75
CA LEU A 145 -5.92 9.26 -6.69
C LEU A 145 -4.76 10.23 -6.89
N ASN A 146 -3.62 9.71 -7.34
CA ASN A 146 -2.51 10.54 -7.80
C ASN A 146 -2.92 11.39 -9.01
N ASN A 147 -2.59 12.69 -9.01
CA ASN A 147 -2.83 13.59 -10.14
C ASN A 147 -1.67 13.66 -11.15
N ALA A 148 -0.53 13.08 -10.80
CA ALA A 148 0.70 13.01 -11.59
C ALA A 148 1.36 11.64 -11.35
N THR A 149 2.49 11.37 -12.01
CA THR A 149 3.23 10.12 -11.78
C THR A 149 3.61 9.99 -10.30
N PHE A 150 3.33 8.82 -9.72
CA PHE A 150 3.65 8.51 -8.33
C PHE A 150 4.09 7.05 -8.23
N LEU A 151 5.28 6.80 -7.68
CA LEU A 151 5.89 5.45 -7.59
C LEU A 151 6.01 4.75 -8.95
N GLY A 152 6.36 5.49 -10.00
CA GLY A 152 6.41 4.97 -11.37
C GLY A 152 5.04 4.76 -12.06
N TYR A 153 3.92 4.93 -11.35
CA TYR A 153 2.58 4.80 -11.92
C TYR A 153 2.06 6.14 -12.46
N PRO A 154 1.53 6.20 -13.70
CA PRO A 154 0.85 7.36 -14.25
C PRO A 154 -0.30 7.90 -13.38
N ALA A 155 -0.75 9.11 -13.68
CA ALA A 155 -1.88 9.73 -13.00
C ALA A 155 -3.13 8.83 -12.97
N GLU A 156 -3.87 8.91 -11.86
CA GLU A 156 -5.07 8.17 -11.51
C GLU A 156 -4.91 6.66 -11.30
N GLN A 157 -3.70 6.11 -11.38
CA GLN A 157 -3.45 4.68 -11.23
C GLN A 157 -3.18 4.24 -9.79
N VAL A 158 -2.86 5.17 -8.89
CA VAL A 158 -2.61 4.91 -7.47
C VAL A 158 -3.66 5.62 -6.64
N MET A 159 -4.37 4.86 -5.81
CA MET A 159 -5.30 5.36 -4.82
C MET A 159 -4.68 5.28 -3.43
N PHE A 160 -4.85 6.30 -2.62
CA PHE A 160 -4.50 6.23 -1.20
C PHE A 160 -5.67 5.67 -0.40
N GLU A 161 -5.48 4.52 0.23
CA GLU A 161 -6.54 3.80 0.97
C GLU A 161 -6.64 4.25 2.42
N GLY A 162 -5.53 4.76 2.98
CA GLY A 162 -5.48 5.23 4.35
C GLY A 162 -4.11 4.96 4.96
N ALA A 163 -4.01 5.19 6.27
CA ALA A 163 -2.77 4.97 6.99
C ALA A 163 -3.02 4.37 8.38
N HIS A 164 -2.01 3.66 8.87
CA HIS A 164 -1.87 3.30 10.26
C HIS A 164 -0.79 4.17 10.90
N THR A 165 -1.03 4.65 12.12
CA THR A 165 -0.07 5.46 12.87
C THR A 165 0.10 4.87 14.25
N ASP A 166 1.34 4.59 14.62
CA ASP A 166 1.74 4.17 15.95
C ASP A 166 2.71 5.20 16.55
N CYS A 167 2.87 5.22 17.87
CA CYS A 167 3.77 6.16 18.55
C CYS A 167 4.56 5.51 19.68
N ASP A 168 5.82 5.91 19.79
CA ASP A 168 6.66 5.59 20.93
C ASP A 168 6.49 6.67 22.01
N ILE A 169 6.48 6.21 23.27
CA ILE A 169 6.27 7.07 24.44
C ILE A 169 7.45 6.85 25.40
N ASP A 170 8.02 7.93 25.92
CA ASP A 170 9.09 7.87 26.92
C ASP A 170 8.56 7.49 28.31
N GLU A 171 9.48 7.28 29.25
CA GLU A 171 9.16 6.99 30.66
C GLU A 171 8.33 8.07 31.36
N ASN A 172 8.29 9.28 30.82
CA ASN A 172 7.53 10.42 31.35
C ASN A 172 6.15 10.59 30.66
N GLY A 173 5.80 9.72 29.72
CA GLY A 173 4.55 9.80 28.97
C GLY A 173 4.58 10.75 27.77
N ASN A 174 5.75 11.28 27.38
CA ASN A 174 5.89 12.12 26.20
C ASN A 174 6.08 11.28 24.94
N ILE A 175 5.44 11.68 23.86
CA ILE A 175 5.63 11.04 22.56
C ILE A 175 7.00 11.43 22.01
N THR A 176 7.82 10.43 21.70
CA THR A 176 9.16 10.62 21.15
C THR A 176 9.18 10.59 19.63
N ASN A 177 8.35 9.75 19.02
CA ASN A 177 8.18 9.67 17.58
C ASN A 177 6.91 8.95 17.15
N TYR A 178 6.53 9.16 15.88
CA TYR A 178 5.47 8.42 15.21
C TYR A 178 6.06 7.51 14.13
N ILE A 179 5.50 6.31 14.04
CA ILE A 179 5.69 5.41 12.90
C ILE A 179 4.39 5.45 12.10
N VAL A 180 4.49 5.73 10.81
CA VAL A 180 3.34 5.81 9.92
C VAL A 180 3.50 4.82 8.80
N GLU A 181 2.43 4.06 8.54
CA GLU A 181 2.30 3.13 7.42
C GLU A 181 1.19 3.63 6.51
N TYR A 182 1.57 4.16 5.35
CA TYR A 182 0.64 4.57 4.30
C TYR A 182 0.32 3.39 3.38
N LYS A 183 -0.96 3.19 3.09
CA LYS A 183 -1.44 2.11 2.23
C LYS A 183 -1.98 2.67 0.92
N PHE A 184 -1.52 2.12 -0.18
CA PHE A 184 -1.93 2.51 -1.51
C PHE A 184 -2.33 1.29 -2.31
N LEU A 185 -3.27 1.51 -3.22
CA LEU A 185 -3.70 0.52 -4.18
C LEU A 185 -3.39 1.02 -5.59
N ALA A 186 -2.47 0.35 -6.27
CA ALA A 186 -2.08 0.66 -7.63
C ALA A 186 -2.67 -0.32 -8.64
N ARG A 187 -3.03 0.19 -9.81
CA ARG A 187 -3.62 -0.57 -10.93
C ARG A 187 -2.86 -0.28 -12.22
N GLN A 188 -2.99 -1.15 -13.22
CA GLN A 188 -2.49 -0.86 -14.57
C GLN A 188 -3.31 0.19 -15.33
N ARG A 189 -4.46 0.61 -14.77
CA ARG A 189 -5.41 1.55 -15.36
C ARG A 189 -5.90 2.52 -14.30
N SER A 190 -6.50 3.62 -14.74
CA SER A 190 -7.09 4.58 -13.82
C SER A 190 -8.16 3.92 -12.95
N HIS A 191 -8.21 4.28 -11.66
CA HIS A 191 -9.28 3.88 -10.76
C HIS A 191 -10.66 4.43 -11.17
N ASN A 192 -10.68 5.48 -12.00
CA ASN A 192 -11.88 6.05 -12.59
C ASN A 192 -12.25 5.42 -13.94
N GLU A 193 -11.49 4.45 -14.46
CA GLU A 193 -11.84 3.73 -15.68
C GLU A 193 -12.58 2.43 -15.38
N ALA A 194 -13.58 2.11 -16.20
CA ALA A 194 -14.26 0.83 -16.20
C ALA A 194 -14.40 0.29 -17.63
N LEU A 195 -14.47 -1.04 -17.76
CA LEU A 195 -14.71 -1.67 -19.04
C LEU A 195 -16.17 -1.43 -19.45
N ARG A 196 -16.36 -0.65 -20.50
CA ARG A 196 -17.65 -0.49 -21.14
C ARG A 196 -17.82 -1.56 -22.20
N GLU A 197 -18.84 -2.40 -22.04
CA GLU A 197 -19.21 -3.35 -23.07
C GLU A 197 -19.79 -2.66 -24.31
N ALA A 198 -19.58 -3.27 -25.48
CA ALA A 198 -20.19 -2.84 -26.72
C ALA A 198 -21.73 -2.96 -26.63
N LYS A 199 -22.45 -1.85 -26.83
CA LYS A 199 -23.92 -1.85 -26.88
C LYS A 199 -24.44 -1.46 -28.26
N ILE A 200 -25.38 -2.25 -28.77
CA ILE A 200 -26.12 -1.96 -29.99
C ILE A 200 -27.11 -0.82 -29.71
N LYS A 201 -27.20 0.13 -30.64
CA LYS A 201 -28.20 1.20 -30.58
C LYS A 201 -29.57 0.62 -30.88
N LEU A 202 -30.52 0.86 -29.96
CA LEU A 202 -31.91 0.46 -30.13
C LEU A 202 -32.76 1.69 -30.50
N VAL A 203 -33.63 1.54 -31.49
CA VAL A 203 -34.68 2.52 -31.83
C VAL A 203 -36.02 1.81 -31.67
N ASP A 204 -36.88 2.33 -30.79
CA ASP A 204 -38.18 1.72 -30.46
C ASP A 204 -38.08 0.25 -30.01
N GLY A 205 -37.01 -0.09 -29.28
CA GLY A 205 -36.77 -1.44 -28.77
C GLY A 205 -36.18 -2.42 -29.79
N MET A 206 -35.94 -2.00 -31.04
CA MET A 206 -35.37 -2.83 -32.09
C MET A 206 -33.93 -2.43 -32.41
N PRO A 207 -33.02 -3.38 -32.72
CA PRO A 207 -31.67 -3.08 -33.15
C PRO A 207 -31.65 -2.21 -34.41
N GLN A 208 -30.88 -1.13 -34.38
CA GLN A 208 -30.61 -0.31 -35.55
C GLN A 208 -29.42 -0.90 -36.32
N TYR A 209 -29.47 -0.87 -37.66
CA TYR A 209 -28.43 -1.38 -38.57
C TYR A 209 -28.01 -0.30 -39.56
N TYR A 210 -26.76 -0.30 -40.02
CA TYR A 210 -26.32 0.64 -41.05
C TYR A 210 -27.05 0.38 -42.37
N GLN A 211 -27.26 1.43 -43.16
CA GLN A 211 -27.96 1.38 -44.44
C GLN A 211 -27.14 2.11 -45.52
N CYS A 212 -26.93 1.46 -46.66
CA CYS A 212 -26.26 2.08 -47.81
C CYS A 212 -27.22 2.80 -48.79
N THR A 213 -28.52 2.82 -48.50
CA THR A 213 -29.56 3.21 -49.47
C THR A 213 -30.00 4.67 -49.40
N ASP A 214 -29.72 5.37 -48.29
CA ASP A 214 -30.22 6.74 -48.09
C ASP A 214 -29.24 7.58 -47.24
N PRO A 215 -28.53 8.56 -47.84
CA PRO A 215 -27.54 9.39 -47.16
C PRO A 215 -28.10 10.31 -46.06
N ASP A 216 -29.41 10.54 -46.07
CA ASP A 216 -30.05 11.43 -45.10
C ASP A 216 -30.47 10.68 -43.82
N LYS A 217 -30.25 9.36 -43.75
CA LYS A 217 -30.54 8.56 -42.55
C LYS A 217 -29.40 8.61 -41.53
N PRO A 218 -29.70 8.62 -40.22
CA PRO A 218 -28.69 8.73 -39.15
C PRO A 218 -27.75 7.52 -39.02
N ASN A 219 -28.01 6.46 -39.77
CA ASN A 219 -27.28 5.19 -39.85
C ASN A 219 -26.75 4.93 -41.27
N TYR A 220 -26.56 5.99 -42.07
CA TYR A 220 -25.97 5.86 -43.39
C TYR A 220 -24.47 5.52 -43.33
N THR A 221 -24.01 4.66 -44.25
CA THR A 221 -22.57 4.40 -44.47
C THR A 221 -22.30 4.25 -45.96
N THR A 222 -21.10 4.64 -46.40
CA THR A 222 -20.59 4.37 -47.75
C THR A 222 -19.72 3.11 -47.81
N ASP A 223 -19.42 2.50 -46.66
CA ASP A 223 -18.63 1.26 -46.56
C ASP A 223 -19.54 0.04 -46.70
N ALA A 224 -19.42 -0.67 -47.83
CA ALA A 224 -20.21 -1.86 -48.12
C ALA A 224 -20.01 -3.01 -47.11
N THR A 225 -18.91 -3.01 -46.34
CA THR A 225 -18.69 -4.01 -45.28
C THR A 225 -19.51 -3.73 -44.02
N GLN A 226 -19.94 -2.48 -43.84
CA GLN A 226 -20.78 -2.05 -42.73
C GLN A 226 -22.27 -2.15 -43.06
N ASP A 227 -22.66 -2.33 -44.32
CA ASP A 227 -24.07 -2.48 -44.69
C ASP A 227 -24.72 -3.64 -43.92
N SER A 228 -25.91 -3.40 -43.38
CA SER A 228 -26.62 -4.35 -42.51
C SER A 228 -25.85 -4.79 -41.24
N GLN A 229 -24.74 -4.12 -40.88
CA GLN A 229 -24.09 -4.33 -39.59
C GLN A 229 -24.79 -3.54 -38.49
N PRO A 230 -24.81 -4.03 -37.23
CA PRO A 230 -25.42 -3.31 -36.12
C PRO A 230 -24.82 -1.91 -35.96
N VAL A 231 -25.69 -0.91 -35.81
CA VAL A 231 -25.29 0.42 -35.37
C VAL A 231 -25.11 0.35 -33.88
N TYR A 232 -23.95 0.77 -33.42
CA TYR A 232 -23.70 0.88 -32.00
C TYR A 232 -24.03 2.29 -31.50
N VAL A 233 -24.24 2.43 -30.19
CA VAL A 233 -24.54 3.75 -29.60
C VAL A 233 -23.45 4.76 -29.99
N SER A 234 -23.88 5.93 -30.49
CA SER A 234 -23.01 6.86 -31.23
C SER A 234 -21.77 7.27 -30.44
N GLY A 235 -20.65 7.42 -31.17
CA GLY A 235 -19.36 7.81 -30.61
C GLY A 235 -18.47 6.60 -30.34
N LEU A 236 -17.43 6.85 -29.56
CA LEU A 236 -16.29 5.97 -29.26
C LEU A 236 -16.68 4.71 -28.45
N ALA A 237 -17.96 4.36 -28.42
CA ALA A 237 -18.70 3.75 -27.33
C ALA A 237 -19.56 2.55 -27.74
N GLY A 238 -19.43 2.18 -29.01
CA GLY A 238 -19.90 0.93 -29.56
C GLY A 238 -18.88 -0.20 -29.53
N GLN A 239 -17.65 0.07 -29.10
CA GLN A 239 -16.60 -0.93 -28.98
C GLN A 239 -16.36 -1.20 -27.50
N SER A 240 -16.06 -2.45 -27.16
CA SER A 240 -15.62 -2.79 -25.81
C SER A 240 -14.31 -2.07 -25.54
N LYS A 241 -14.31 -1.15 -24.59
CA LYS A 241 -13.13 -0.36 -24.24
C LYS A 241 -13.22 0.19 -22.82
N TRP A 242 -12.09 0.65 -22.32
CA TRP A 242 -12.02 1.40 -21.09
C TRP A 242 -12.47 2.85 -21.30
N THR A 243 -13.33 3.32 -20.42
CA THR A 243 -13.81 4.72 -20.40
C THR A 243 -14.18 5.09 -18.97
N LYS A 244 -14.30 6.38 -18.70
CA LYS A 244 -14.57 6.90 -17.36
C LYS A 244 -16.07 7.15 -17.17
N PRO A 245 -16.74 6.50 -16.21
CA PRO A 245 -18.07 6.91 -15.82
C PRO A 245 -17.99 8.12 -14.86
N LYS A 246 -18.96 9.01 -14.96
CA LYS A 246 -19.12 10.18 -14.09
C LYS A 246 -20.54 10.30 -13.57
N ASP A 247 -20.72 10.93 -12.43
CA ASP A 247 -22.03 11.21 -11.88
C ASP A 247 -22.80 12.19 -12.79
N PRO A 248 -24.05 11.89 -13.17
CA PRO A 248 -24.81 12.72 -14.11
C PRO A 248 -25.25 14.06 -13.54
N THR A 249 -25.29 14.21 -12.21
CA THR A 249 -25.78 15.43 -11.54
C THR A 249 -24.65 16.42 -11.29
N THR A 250 -23.50 15.91 -10.84
CA THR A 250 -22.34 16.70 -10.43
C THR A 250 -21.27 16.79 -11.51
N ASN A 251 -21.35 15.94 -12.54
CA ASN A 251 -20.35 15.82 -13.60
C ASN A 251 -18.94 15.50 -13.05
N LYS A 252 -18.86 14.86 -11.88
CA LYS A 252 -17.61 14.42 -11.23
C LYS A 252 -17.38 12.92 -11.43
N TYR A 253 -16.12 12.50 -11.46
CA TYR A 253 -15.75 11.08 -11.43
C TYR A 253 -15.95 10.50 -10.02
N ARG A 254 -15.79 9.17 -9.90
CA ARG A 254 -15.93 8.44 -8.63
C ARG A 254 -14.91 8.92 -7.60
N TYR A 255 -13.64 9.06 -8.01
CA TYR A 255 -12.56 9.48 -7.14
C TYR A 255 -11.97 10.82 -7.60
N GLU A 256 -11.71 11.70 -6.64
CA GLU A 256 -10.99 12.95 -6.86
C GLU A 256 -9.48 12.69 -6.92
N THR A 257 -8.72 13.62 -7.50
CA THR A 257 -7.26 13.51 -7.61
C THR A 257 -6.56 14.52 -6.69
N CYS A 258 -5.35 14.19 -6.25
CA CYS A 258 -4.43 15.11 -5.58
C CYS A 258 -2.97 14.71 -5.82
N ASP A 259 -2.04 15.60 -5.51
CA ASP A 259 -0.63 15.28 -5.47
C ASP A 259 -0.36 14.50 -4.18
N LEU A 260 -0.39 13.15 -4.27
CA LEU A 260 -0.24 12.28 -3.10
C LEU A 260 1.11 12.46 -2.40
N GLN A 261 2.18 12.68 -3.16
CA GLN A 261 3.52 12.86 -2.59
C GLN A 261 3.58 14.13 -1.74
N THR A 262 3.14 15.25 -2.30
CA THR A 262 3.11 16.54 -1.58
C THR A 262 2.08 16.53 -0.45
N ALA A 263 0.88 15.97 -0.69
CA ALA A 263 -0.21 15.96 0.28
C ALA A 263 0.15 15.17 1.54
N LEU A 264 0.87 14.04 1.40
CA LEU A 264 1.27 13.18 2.51
C LEU A 264 2.66 13.52 3.07
N GLY A 265 3.37 14.49 2.48
CA GLY A 265 4.72 14.88 2.90
C GLY A 265 5.75 13.76 2.72
N LEU A 266 5.58 12.94 1.67
CA LEU A 266 6.47 11.82 1.38
C LEU A 266 7.79 12.32 0.76
N PRO A 267 8.93 11.69 1.07
CA PRO A 267 10.21 12.07 0.50
C PRO A 267 10.23 11.91 -1.02
N ALA A 268 11.04 12.73 -1.68
CA ALA A 268 11.30 12.58 -3.11
C ALA A 268 12.20 11.36 -3.37
N GLY A 269 11.88 10.60 -4.43
CA GLY A 269 12.67 9.43 -4.83
C GLY A 269 12.30 8.13 -4.12
N LEU A 270 11.03 7.91 -3.79
CA LEU A 270 10.52 6.61 -3.33
C LEU A 270 10.39 5.55 -4.47
N GLU A 271 10.96 5.83 -5.64
CA GLU A 271 10.95 4.95 -6.83
C GLU A 271 12.11 3.95 -6.82
#